data_AF-A0A0N8RJL2-F1
#
_entry.id   AF-A0A0N8RJL2-F1
#
_cell.length_a   1.000
_cell.length_b   1.000
_cell.length_c   1.000
_cell.angle_alpha   90.00
_cell.angle_beta   90.00
_cell.angle_gamma   90.00
#
_symmetry.space_group_name_H-M   'P 1'
#
loop_
_entity.id
_entity.type
_entity.pdbx_description
1 polymer ?
#
loop_
_entity_poly.entity_id
_entity_poly.type
_entity_poly.pdbx_seq_one_letter_code
_entity_poly.pdbx_strand_id
1 'polypeptide(L)' 'LKYYEVVLEEVIIADYTQSASSGIPIEIVQLNYGRIKTTYTLQKRVDGTAGGNVAGGWDRINNKKYS' A
#
# COMPACT_ATOMS: atom_id res chain seq x y z
N LEU A 1 2.15 13.03 -10.08
CA LEU A 1 0.86 12.65 -9.47
C LEU A 1 1.04 11.34 -8.71
N LYS A 2 0.69 11.26 -7.43
CA LYS A 2 0.63 9.97 -6.71
C LYS A 2 -0.53 9.15 -7.28
N TYR A 3 -0.22 8.11 -8.05
CA TYR A 3 -1.22 7.32 -8.75
C TYR A 3 -1.83 6.23 -7.86
N TYR A 4 -1.11 5.77 -6.84
CA TYR A 4 -1.60 4.77 -5.90
C TYR A 4 -1.06 5.04 -4.50
N GLU A 5 -1.94 4.90 -3.52
CA GLU A 5 -1.63 5.02 -2.10
C GLU A 5 -2.19 3.81 -1.37
N VAL A 6 -1.40 3.27 -0.44
CA VAL A 6 -1.80 2.23 0.50
C VAL A 6 -1.54 2.74 1.90
N VAL A 7 -2.59 2.75 2.72
CA VAL A 7 -2.53 3.08 4.15
C VAL A 7 -2.86 1.81 4.92
N LEU A 8 -1.97 1.44 5.84
CA LEU A 8 -2.11 0.29 6.72
C LEU A 8 -2.30 0.79 8.16
N GLU A 9 -3.25 0.23 8.89
CA GLU A 9 -3.50 0.51 10.31
C GLU A 9 -3.25 -0.75 11.16
N GLU A 10 -2.88 -0.56 12.43
CA GLU A 10 -2.46 -1.61 13.36
C GLU A 10 -1.34 -2.49 12.78
N VAL A 11 -0.21 -1.87 12.44
CA VAL A 11 0.88 -2.53 11.71
C VAL A 11 1.91 -3.12 12.66
N ILE A 12 2.36 -4.34 12.35
CA ILE A 12 3.48 -5.03 13.02
C ILE A 12 4.45 -5.51 11.95
N ILE A 13 5.76 -5.47 12.24
CA ILE A 13 6.78 -6.13 11.41
C ILE A 13 6.64 -7.64 11.60
N ALA A 14 6.19 -8.31 10.55
CA ALA A 14 5.95 -9.75 10.55
C ALA A 14 7.26 -10.53 10.37
N ASP A 15 8.16 -9.99 9.56
CA ASP A 15 9.47 -10.59 9.27
C ASP A 15 10.44 -9.51 8.78
N TYR A 16 11.73 -9.79 8.95
CA TYR A 16 12.82 -8.97 8.45
C TYR A 16 13.97 -9.86 7.98
N THR A 17 14.35 -9.72 6.71
CA THR A 17 15.50 -10.39 6.14
C THR A 17 16.39 -9.38 5.43
N GLN A 18 17.71 -9.46 5.68
CA GLN A 18 18.72 -8.65 5.01
C GLN A 18 19.68 -9.55 4.23
N SER A 19 20.10 -9.09 3.06
CA SER A 19 21.14 -9.75 2.26
C SER A 19 22.17 -8.73 1.77
N ALA A 20 23.43 -9.02 2.07
CA ALA A 20 24.57 -8.22 1.65
C ALA A 20 25.63 -9.13 1.00
N SER A 21 25.29 -9.70 -0.16
CA SER A 21 26.28 -10.29 -1.07
C SER A 21 27.00 -9.20 -1.87
N SER A 22 27.98 -9.55 -2.70
CA SER A 22 28.68 -8.56 -3.53
C SER A 22 27.67 -7.75 -4.38
N GLY A 23 27.54 -6.45 -4.10
CA GLY A 23 26.51 -5.60 -4.70
C GLY A 23 25.94 -4.61 -3.69
N ILE A 24 24.79 -4.01 -4.04
CA ILE A 24 24.05 -3.11 -3.16
C ILE A 24 23.28 -3.97 -2.14
N PRO A 25 23.41 -3.72 -0.82
CA PRO A 25 22.63 -4.42 0.19
C PRO A 25 21.12 -4.27 -0.02
N ILE A 26 20.37 -5.35 0.22
CA ILE A 26 18.92 -5.39 0.09
C ILE A 26 18.30 -5.81 1.42
N GLU A 27 17.18 -5.18 1.76
CA GLU A 27 16.35 -5.51 2.92
C GLU A 27 14.93 -5.82 2.46
N ILE A 28 14.33 -6.82 3.09
CA ILE A 28 12.93 -7.21 2.89
C ILE A 28 12.24 -7.09 4.26
N VAL A 29 11.26 -6.19 4.34
CA VAL A 29 10.41 -6.01 5.52
C VAL A 29 9.00 -6.49 5.19
N GLN A 30 8.50 -7.46 5.93
CA GLN A 30 7.11 -7.91 5.80
C GLN A 30 6.23 -7.24 6.85
N LEU A 31 5.06 -6.75 6.45
CA LEU A 31 4.14 -6.05 7.33
C LEU A 31 2.86 -6.85 7.51
N ASN A 32 2.49 -7.15 8.76
CA ASN A 32 1.15 -7.56 9.11
C ASN A 32 0.33 -6.33 9.53
N TYR A 33 -0.95 -6.30 9.22
CA TYR A 33 -1.82 -5.14 9.44
C TYR A 33 -3.25 -5.57 9.73
N GLY A 34 -3.94 -4.79 10.55
CA GLY A 34 -5.34 -4.99 10.90
C GLY A 34 -6.31 -4.47 9.84
N ARG A 35 -6.02 -3.29 9.28
CA ARG A 35 -6.87 -2.65 8.27
C ARG A 35 -6.04 -2.09 7.13
N ILE A 36 -6.64 -2.07 5.94
CA ILE A 36 -6.03 -1.53 4.73
C ILE A 36 -6.99 -0.58 4.04
N LYS A 37 -6.47 0.56 3.59
CA LYS A 37 -7.14 1.48 2.68
C LYS A 37 -6.24 1.74 1.48
N THR A 38 -6.84 1.69 0.30
CA THR A 38 -6.18 1.92 -0.98
C THR A 38 -6.88 3.04 -1.72
N THR A 39 -6.11 3.94 -2.31
CA THR A 39 -6.61 5.03 -3.14
C THR A 39 -5.86 5.01 -4.46
N TYR A 40 -6.57 4.76 -5.56
CA TYR A 40 -6.03 4.88 -6.90
C TYR A 40 -6.50 6.18 -7.55
N THR A 41 -5.57 7.01 -7.99
CA THR A 41 -5.85 8.25 -8.71
C THR A 41 -5.90 7.97 -10.20
N LEU A 42 -7.09 8.10 -10.81
CA LEU A 42 -7.27 7.96 -12.25
C LEU A 42 -6.51 9.07 -12.98
N GLN A 43 -5.89 8.73 -14.11
CA GLN A 43 -5.30 9.72 -15.02
C GLN A 43 -6.19 9.93 -16.22
N LYS A 44 -6.45 11.19 -16.56
CA LYS A 44 -7.17 11.54 -17.78
C LYS A 44 -6.32 11.20 -19.00
N ARG A 45 -6.95 10.64 -20.03
CA ARG A 45 -6.27 10.25 -21.27
C ARG A 45 -5.78 11.43 -22.11
N VAL A 46 -6.38 12.61 -21.94
CA VAL A 46 -6.10 13.81 -22.75
C VAL A 46 -4.81 14.51 -22.32
N ASP A 47 -4.60 14.67 -21.01
CA ASP A 47 -3.55 15.54 -20.48
C ASP A 47 -2.75 14.91 -19.33
N GLY A 48 -3.04 13.65 -18.96
CA GLY A 48 -2.39 12.96 -17.85
C GLY A 48 -2.72 13.55 -16.47
N THR A 49 -3.64 14.51 -16.37
CA THR A 49 -4.04 15.12 -15.10
C THR A 49 -4.92 14.17 -14.28
N ALA A 50 -5.12 14.48 -13.00
CA ALA A 50 -5.97 13.68 -12.13
C ALA A 50 -7.43 13.71 -12.61
N GLY A 51 -8.02 12.52 -12.76
CA GLY A 51 -9.38 12.27 -13.24
C GLY A 51 -10.37 11.79 -12.17
N GLY A 52 -9.99 11.89 -10.88
CA GLY A 52 -10.76 11.38 -9.74
C GLY A 52 -10.08 10.19 -9.07
N ASN A 53 -10.67 9.73 -7.97
CA ASN A 53 -10.09 8.66 -7.14
C ASN A 53 -11.04 7.47 -7.02
N VAL A 54 -10.46 6.27 -7.07
CA VAL A 54 -11.12 5.01 -6.70
C VAL A 54 -10.54 4.59 -5.36
N ALA A 55 -11.35 4.66 -4.31
CA ALA A 55 -10.97 4.25 -2.96
C ALA A 55 -11.63 2.93 -2.58
N GLY A 56 -10.88 2.07 -1.89
CA GLY A 56 -11.37 0.83 -1.33
C GLY A 56 -10.57 0.42 -0.10
N GLY A 57 -11.18 -0.34 0.79
CA GLY A 57 -10.51 -0.80 1.98
C GLY A 57 -11.22 -1.96 2.65
N TRP A 58 -10.47 -2.65 3.52
CA TRP A 58 -10.96 -3.79 4.26
C TRP A 58 -10.47 -3.75 5.70
N ASP A 59 -11.38 -4.06 6.61
CA ASP A 59 -11.10 -4.28 8.01
C ASP A 59 -11.00 -5.79 8.24
N ARG A 60 -9.77 -6.28 8.43
CA ARG A 60 -9.51 -7.71 8.65
C ARG A 60 -9.80 -8.14 10.08
N ILE A 61 -9.77 -7.21 11.03
CA ILE A 61 -10.06 -7.48 12.45
C ILE A 61 -11.54 -7.83 12.60
N ASN A 62 -12.43 -7.02 12.01
CA ASN A 62 -13.88 -7.22 12.08
C ASN A 62 -14.47 -7.91 10.85
N ASN A 63 -13.63 -8.27 9.86
CA ASN A 63 -14.02 -8.90 8.60
C ASN A 63 -15.16 -8.16 7.86
N LYS A 64 -14.97 -6.86 7.62
CA LYS A 64 -15.96 -6.02 6.95
C LYS A 64 -15.31 -4.99 6.03
N LYS A 65 -16.12 -4.40 5.15
CA LYS A 65 -15.68 -3.27 4.32
C LYS A 65 -15.23 -2.09 5.22
N TYR A 66 -14.09 -1.51 4.88
CA TYR A 66 -13.53 -0.32 5.53
C TYR A 66 -13.43 0.78 4.47
N SER A 67 -14.19 1.86 4.63
CA SER A 67 -14.28 2.96 3.64
C SER A 67 -13.36 4.12 4.00
#